data_AF-A0A3F2RY71-F1
#
_entry.id   AF-A0A3F2RY71-F1
#
_cell.length_a   1.000
_cell.length_b   1.000
_cell.length_c   1.000
_cell.angle_alpha   90.00
_cell.angle_beta   90.00
_cell.angle_gamma   90.00
#
_symmetry.space_group_name_H-M   'P 1'
#
loop_
_entity.id
_entity.type
_entity.pdbx_description
1 polymer ?
#
loop_
_entity_poly.entity_id
_entity_poly.type
_entity_poly.pdbx_seq_one_letter_code
_entity_poly.pdbx_strand_id
1 'polypeptide(L)'
;MADPQPVKVPPTFKSLLPFVRRAEELDRDTSRPESKLIAYFCRQYAMELGIKLRENDASNDATDYLLSLMDRLEDEKNKLPDFTQEEGKEICEDFAMEIFSKADDEDRAGMASKSTARTFYAAGTFFDILNQFGDISDDIVEKRRYCKYKAATILKAIKEGQTPTPGPPDGMDMKVVRILLY
;
A
#
# COMPACT_ATOMS: atom_id res chain seq x y z
N MET A 1 20.51 -0.08 -21.70
CA MET A 1 20.13 1.19 -21.06
C MET A 1 20.21 0.94 -19.57
N ALA A 2 20.99 1.74 -18.84
CA ALA A 2 21.10 1.58 -17.40
C ALA A 2 19.74 1.91 -16.77
N ASP A 3 19.27 1.08 -15.84
CA ASP A 3 18.11 1.40 -15.01
C ASP A 3 18.38 2.78 -14.38
N PRO A 4 17.52 3.79 -14.57
CA PRO A 4 17.73 5.10 -13.98
C PRO A 4 17.91 4.92 -12.47
N GLN A 5 19.04 5.39 -11.96
CA GLN A 5 19.35 5.29 -10.53
C GLN A 5 18.18 5.88 -9.74
N PRO A 6 17.70 5.21 -8.67
CA PRO A 6 16.58 5.71 -7.90
C PRO A 6 16.95 7.07 -7.33
N VAL A 7 16.30 8.13 -7.82
CA VAL A 7 16.51 9.48 -7.33
C VAL A 7 16.20 9.47 -5.84
N LYS A 8 17.16 9.94 -5.04
CA LYS A 8 17.06 9.90 -3.59
C LYS A 8 15.83 10.71 -3.16
N VAL A 9 14.90 10.07 -2.46
CA VAL A 9 13.68 10.72 -1.97
C VAL A 9 14.05 11.94 -1.11
N PRO A 10 13.59 13.15 -1.47
CA PRO A 10 13.81 14.36 -0.69
C PRO A 10 13.33 14.22 0.76
N PRO A 11 13.94 14.91 1.74
CA PRO A 11 13.54 14.81 3.15
C PRO A 11 12.07 15.18 3.41
N THR A 12 11.52 16.11 2.63
CA THR A 12 10.12 16.55 2.65
C THR A 12 9.15 15.49 2.12
N PHE A 13 9.64 14.55 1.30
CA PHE A 13 8.86 13.50 0.63
C PHE A 13 8.93 12.15 1.35
N LYS A 14 9.38 12.10 2.61
CA LYS A 14 9.46 10.85 3.39
C LYS A 14 8.12 10.11 3.49
N SER A 15 6.99 10.83 3.46
CA SER A 15 5.65 10.24 3.46
C SER A 15 5.34 9.45 2.19
N LEU A 16 6.09 9.62 1.11
CA LEU A 16 5.94 8.86 -0.14
C LEU A 16 6.60 7.47 -0.06
N LEU A 17 7.57 7.29 0.83
CA LEU A 17 8.37 6.06 0.95
C LEU A 17 7.54 4.77 1.08
N PRO A 18 6.43 4.72 1.84
CA PRO A 18 5.62 3.51 1.91
C PRO A 18 5.13 3.04 0.53
N PHE A 19 4.67 3.96 -0.31
CA PHE A 19 4.14 3.66 -1.64
C PHE A 19 5.23 3.28 -2.63
N VAL A 20 6.33 4.05 -2.64
CA VAL A 20 7.48 3.77 -3.52
C VAL A 20 8.08 2.39 -3.23
N ARG A 21 8.25 2.05 -1.95
CA ARG A 21 8.79 0.73 -1.56
C ARG A 21 7.84 -0.41 -1.91
N ARG A 22 6.52 -0.21 -1.77
CA ARG A 22 5.54 -1.21 -2.22
C ARG A 22 5.64 -1.44 -3.72
N ALA A 23 5.79 -0.37 -4.50
CA ALA A 23 5.98 -0.49 -5.94
C ALA A 23 7.28 -1.24 -6.30
N GLU A 24 8.39 -0.95 -5.62
CA GLU A 24 9.66 -1.65 -5.82
C GLU A 24 9.61 -3.14 -5.43
N GLU A 25 8.84 -3.50 -4.40
CA GLU A 25 8.61 -4.89 -4.03
C GLU A 25 7.80 -5.62 -5.10
N LEU A 26 6.73 -4.99 -5.61
CA LEU A 26 5.88 -5.51 -6.67
C LEU A 26 6.60 -5.61 -8.02
N ASP A 27 7.57 -4.74 -8.30
CA ASP A 27 8.40 -4.86 -9.50
C ASP A 27 9.19 -6.18 -9.52
N ARG A 28 9.55 -6.72 -8.34
CA ARG A 28 10.30 -7.97 -8.22
C ARG A 28 9.39 -9.19 -8.15
N ASP A 29 8.09 -8.98 -7.97
CA ASP A 29 7.11 -10.04 -7.92
C ASP A 29 6.76 -10.50 -9.35
N THR A 30 7.15 -11.72 -9.68
CA THR A 30 6.83 -12.39 -10.94
C THR A 30 5.70 -13.42 -10.79
N SER A 31 5.13 -13.54 -9.59
CA SER A 31 4.11 -14.56 -9.30
C SER A 31 2.70 -14.15 -9.75
N ARG A 32 2.45 -12.85 -9.94
CA ARG A 32 1.15 -12.32 -10.35
C ARG A 32 1.27 -11.42 -11.57
N PRO A 33 0.39 -11.55 -12.57
CA PRO A 33 0.40 -10.67 -13.73
C PRO A 33 0.05 -9.22 -13.37
N GLU A 34 -0.78 -9.00 -12.35
CA GLU A 34 -1.26 -7.67 -11.94
C GLU A 34 -0.23 -6.87 -11.14
N SER A 35 0.85 -7.49 -10.63
CA SER A 35 1.83 -6.83 -9.75
C SER A 35 2.42 -5.57 -10.38
N LYS A 36 2.63 -5.57 -11.71
CA LYS A 36 3.13 -4.39 -12.43
C LYS A 36 2.12 -3.25 -12.47
N LEU A 37 0.84 -3.54 -12.64
CA LEU A 37 -0.23 -2.54 -12.65
C LEU A 37 -0.40 -1.92 -11.25
N ILE A 38 -0.35 -2.75 -10.21
CA ILE A 38 -0.45 -2.27 -8.82
C ILE A 38 0.79 -1.43 -8.44
N ALA A 39 1.98 -1.82 -8.91
CA ALA A 39 3.21 -1.04 -8.73
C ALA A 39 3.08 0.36 -9.36
N TYR A 40 2.55 0.41 -10.59
CA TYR A 40 2.24 1.66 -11.28
C TYR A 40 1.29 2.54 -10.45
N PHE A 41 0.18 2.01 -9.95
CA PHE A 41 -0.76 2.79 -9.12
C PHE A 41 -0.19 3.22 -7.77
N CYS A 42 0.74 2.45 -7.18
CA CYS A 42 1.48 2.88 -6.00
C CYS A 42 2.35 4.11 -6.29
N ARG A 43 3.05 4.11 -7.43
CA ARG A 43 3.86 5.26 -7.88
C ARG A 43 3.01 6.44 -8.28
N GLN A 44 1.87 6.20 -8.93
CA GLN A 44 0.94 7.24 -9.34
C GLN A 44 0.40 7.99 -8.12
N TYR A 45 -0.01 7.27 -7.08
CA TYR A 45 -0.43 7.89 -5.83
C TYR A 45 0.71 8.62 -5.12
N ALA A 46 1.93 8.07 -5.15
CA ALA A 46 3.11 8.76 -4.62
C ALA A 46 3.39 10.08 -5.38
N MET A 47 3.20 10.10 -6.70
CA MET A 47 3.33 11.30 -7.53
C MET A 47 2.27 12.35 -7.15
N GLU A 48 1.00 11.94 -7.01
CA GLU A 48 -0.08 12.86 -6.62
C GLU A 48 0.19 13.52 -5.25
N LEU A 49 0.61 12.73 -4.26
CA LEU A 49 1.03 13.25 -2.96
C LEU A 49 2.28 14.12 -3.06
N GLY A 50 3.24 13.73 -3.90
CA GLY A 50 4.47 14.47 -4.13
C GLY A 50 4.24 15.86 -4.70
N ILE A 51 3.33 16.01 -5.66
CA ILE A 51 2.92 17.31 -6.22
C ILE A 51 2.36 18.22 -5.12
N LYS A 52 1.50 17.70 -4.23
CA LYS A 52 0.96 18.47 -3.10
C LYS A 52 2.05 18.89 -2.11
N LEU A 53 2.99 18.00 -1.80
CA LEU A 53 4.12 18.31 -0.91
C LEU A 53 5.07 19.35 -1.52
N ARG A 54 5.23 19.33 -2.84
CA ARG A 54 6.08 20.25 -3.60
C ARG A 54 5.67 21.71 -3.45
N GLU A 55 4.39 21.98 -3.22
CA GLU A 55 3.90 23.35 -2.94
C GLU A 55 4.63 24.00 -1.75
N ASN A 56 5.14 23.19 -0.82
CA ASN A 56 5.86 23.63 0.37
C ASN A 56 7.39 23.42 0.27
N ASP A 57 7.90 22.98 -0.88
CA ASP A 57 9.33 22.70 -1.10
C ASP A 57 9.74 23.11 -2.52
N ALA A 58 10.25 24.34 -2.67
CA ALA A 58 10.66 24.86 -3.97
C ALA A 58 12.05 24.35 -4.44
N SER A 59 12.68 23.40 -3.74
CA SER A 59 14.03 22.93 -4.07
C SER A 59 14.11 22.23 -5.44
N ASN A 60 15.30 22.28 -6.04
CA ASN A 60 15.60 21.52 -7.26
C ASN A 60 15.51 20.01 -7.00
N ASP A 61 16.00 19.53 -5.86
CA ASP A 61 15.90 18.12 -5.45
C ASP A 61 14.44 17.61 -5.48
N ALA A 62 13.49 18.40 -5.00
CA ALA A 62 12.06 18.06 -5.07
C ALA A 62 11.52 18.07 -6.51
N THR A 63 12.02 18.97 -7.36
CA THR A 63 11.70 18.98 -8.81
C THR A 63 12.21 17.74 -9.51
N ASP A 64 13.50 17.49 -9.37
CA ASP A 64 14.21 16.43 -10.08
C ASP A 64 13.65 15.06 -9.68
N TYR A 65 13.28 14.89 -8.40
CA TYR A 65 12.60 13.69 -7.94
C TYR A 65 11.25 13.49 -8.64
N LEU A 66 10.38 14.50 -8.69
CA LEU A 66 9.05 14.37 -9.32
C LEU A 66 9.16 14.17 -10.84
N LEU A 67 10.09 14.85 -11.51
CA LEU A 67 10.37 14.61 -12.93
C LEU A 67 10.80 13.18 -13.17
N SER A 68 11.74 12.65 -12.38
CA SER A 68 12.17 11.26 -12.51
C SER A 68 11.05 10.24 -12.24
N LEU A 69 10.15 10.55 -11.30
CA LEU A 69 9.01 9.70 -10.98
C LEU A 69 7.97 9.73 -12.12
N MET A 70 7.78 10.89 -12.76
CA MET A 70 6.93 11.06 -13.93
C MET A 70 7.47 10.28 -15.13
N ASP A 71 8.75 10.43 -15.47
CA ASP A 71 9.39 9.68 -16.55
C ASP A 71 9.20 8.16 -16.36
N ARG A 72 9.39 7.68 -15.12
CA ARG A 72 9.17 6.28 -14.76
C ARG A 72 7.71 5.84 -14.92
N LEU A 73 6.76 6.68 -14.52
CA LEU A 73 5.33 6.39 -14.68
C LEU A 73 4.94 6.30 -16.16
N GLU A 74 5.46 7.17 -17.01
CA GLU A 74 5.23 7.14 -18.46
C GLU A 74 5.80 5.85 -19.07
N ASP A 75 7.04 5.49 -18.71
CA ASP A 75 7.68 4.25 -19.15
C ASP A 75 6.94 2.98 -18.70
N GLU A 76 6.43 2.97 -17.47
CA GLU A 76 5.65 1.85 -16.92
C GLU A 76 4.30 1.74 -17.61
N LYS A 77 3.59 2.85 -17.78
CA LYS A 77 2.28 2.89 -18.46
C LYS A 77 2.36 2.35 -19.89
N ASN A 78 3.41 2.70 -20.63
CA ASN A 78 3.63 2.23 -22.00
C ASN A 78 3.90 0.71 -22.11
N LYS A 79 4.27 0.05 -21.01
CA LYS A 79 4.53 -1.40 -20.95
C LYS A 79 3.34 -2.19 -20.43
N LEU A 80 2.35 -1.52 -19.84
CA LEU A 80 1.15 -2.14 -19.34
C LEU A 80 0.14 -2.33 -20.49
N PRO A 81 -0.71 -3.37 -20.43
CA PRO A 81 -1.88 -3.43 -21.31
C PRO A 81 -2.79 -2.24 -21.05
N ASP A 82 -3.68 -1.92 -22.00
CA ASP A 82 -4.70 -0.90 -21.78
C ASP A 82 -5.59 -1.27 -20.59
N PHE A 83 -5.92 -0.27 -19.77
CA PHE A 83 -6.81 -0.40 -18.61
C PHE A 83 -7.64 0.86 -18.42
N THR A 84 -8.85 0.69 -17.91
CA THR A 84 -9.72 1.77 -17.43
C THR A 84 -9.37 2.13 -15.98
N GLN A 85 -9.84 3.30 -15.53
CA GLN A 85 -9.66 3.69 -14.12
C GLN A 85 -10.44 2.75 -13.19
N GLU A 86 -11.62 2.30 -13.63
CA GLU A 86 -12.47 1.35 -12.92
C GLU A 86 -11.79 -0.01 -12.74
N GLU A 87 -11.22 -0.59 -13.81
CA GLU A 87 -10.47 -1.84 -13.73
C GLU A 87 -9.23 -1.71 -12.83
N GLY A 88 -8.51 -0.58 -12.93
CA GLY A 88 -7.36 -0.31 -12.07
C GLY A 88 -7.74 -0.25 -10.58
N LYS A 89 -8.88 0.38 -10.27
CA LYS A 89 -9.43 0.44 -8.92
C LYS A 89 -9.78 -0.95 -8.39
N GLU A 90 -10.54 -1.74 -9.16
CA GLU A 90 -10.97 -3.08 -8.78
C GLU A 90 -9.78 -3.99 -8.48
N ILE A 91 -8.77 -4.01 -9.36
CA ILE A 91 -7.55 -4.81 -9.19
C ILE A 91 -6.79 -4.39 -7.92
N CYS A 92 -6.67 -3.09 -7.66
CA CYS A 92 -5.99 -2.59 -6.47
C CYS A 92 -6.77 -2.88 -5.18
N GLU A 93 -8.10 -2.83 -5.22
CA GLU A 93 -8.97 -3.13 -4.08
C GLU A 93 -8.92 -4.62 -3.72
N ASP A 94 -9.08 -5.50 -4.71
CA ASP A 94 -8.97 -6.95 -4.54
C ASP A 94 -7.60 -7.35 -3.99
N PHE A 95 -6.54 -6.75 -4.51
CA PHE A 95 -5.19 -6.98 -4.01
C PHE A 95 -5.04 -6.55 -2.56
N ALA A 96 -5.50 -5.35 -2.19
CA ALA A 96 -5.45 -4.88 -0.80
C ALA A 96 -6.24 -5.81 0.14
N MET A 97 -7.40 -6.28 -0.31
CA MET A 97 -8.27 -7.22 0.41
C MET A 97 -7.63 -8.60 0.61
N GLU A 98 -6.91 -9.13 -0.38
CA GLU A 98 -6.18 -10.40 -0.25
C GLU A 98 -5.06 -10.30 0.79
N ILE A 99 -4.24 -9.25 0.72
CA ILE A 99 -3.15 -9.02 1.68
C ILE A 99 -3.70 -8.79 3.09
N PHE A 100 -4.81 -8.07 3.20
CA PHE A 100 -5.55 -7.90 4.45
C PHE A 100 -6.00 -9.24 5.03
N SER A 101 -6.72 -10.03 4.24
CA SER A 101 -7.34 -11.29 4.70
C SER A 101 -6.28 -12.27 5.18
N LYS A 102 -5.15 -12.36 4.47
CA LYS A 102 -4.01 -13.17 4.91
C LYS A 102 -3.49 -12.77 6.29
N ALA A 103 -3.35 -11.47 6.56
CA ALA A 103 -2.88 -10.99 7.85
C ALA A 103 -3.93 -11.20 8.97
N ASP A 104 -5.21 -10.99 8.64
CA ASP A 104 -6.33 -11.16 9.56
C ASP A 104 -6.52 -12.63 9.95
N ASP A 105 -6.39 -13.57 9.02
CA ASP A 105 -6.48 -15.00 9.28
C ASP A 105 -5.35 -15.48 10.21
N GLU A 106 -4.10 -15.07 9.94
CA GLU A 106 -2.95 -15.38 10.82
C GLU A 106 -3.16 -14.81 12.24
N ASP A 107 -3.66 -13.58 12.33
CA ASP A 107 -3.88 -12.91 13.61
C ASP A 107 -5.02 -13.55 14.41
N ARG A 108 -6.15 -13.83 13.78
CA ARG A 108 -7.30 -14.50 14.41
C ARG A 108 -6.99 -15.93 14.83
N ALA A 109 -6.09 -16.60 14.14
CA ALA A 109 -5.57 -17.91 14.55
C ALA A 109 -4.60 -17.83 15.76
N GLY A 110 -4.30 -16.64 16.26
CA GLY A 110 -3.34 -16.44 17.35
C GLY A 110 -1.89 -16.67 16.95
N MET A 111 -1.59 -16.63 15.64
CA MET A 111 -0.26 -16.85 15.07
C MET A 111 0.43 -15.55 14.67
N ALA A 112 -0.09 -14.40 15.13
CA ALA A 112 0.44 -13.08 14.80
C ALA A 112 1.93 -12.95 15.11
N SER A 113 2.70 -12.50 14.11
CA SER A 113 4.15 -12.32 14.19
C SER A 113 4.57 -10.94 13.68
N LYS A 114 5.88 -10.64 13.73
CA LYS A 114 6.44 -9.46 13.05
C LYS A 114 6.15 -9.49 11.54
N SER A 115 5.97 -10.66 10.94
CA SER A 115 5.56 -10.79 9.54
C SER A 115 4.13 -10.32 9.38
N THR A 116 3.20 -10.82 10.18
CA THR A 116 1.78 -10.44 10.19
C THR A 116 1.59 -8.94 10.35
N ALA A 117 2.33 -8.29 11.26
CA ALA A 117 2.31 -6.84 11.41
C ALA A 117 2.79 -6.09 10.15
N ARG A 118 3.81 -6.60 9.46
CA ARG A 118 4.29 -6.04 8.19
C ARG A 118 3.25 -6.23 7.08
N THR A 119 2.56 -7.36 7.05
CA THR A 119 1.47 -7.64 6.11
C THR A 119 0.29 -6.69 6.34
N PHE A 120 -0.15 -6.47 7.58
CA PHE A 120 -1.17 -5.45 7.88
C PHE A 120 -0.74 -4.05 7.46
N TYR A 121 0.52 -3.67 7.73
CA TYR A 121 1.03 -2.37 7.30
C TYR A 121 1.04 -2.23 5.77
N ALA A 122 1.39 -3.31 5.04
CA ALA A 122 1.31 -3.34 3.59
C ALA A 122 -0.14 -3.22 3.09
N ALA A 123 -1.07 -4.03 3.61
CA ALA A 123 -2.50 -3.93 3.28
C ALA A 123 -3.05 -2.50 3.50
N GLY A 124 -2.73 -1.89 4.65
CA GLY A 124 -3.10 -0.50 4.92
C GLY A 124 -2.53 0.48 3.88
N THR A 125 -1.30 0.27 3.44
CA THR A 125 -0.69 1.08 2.37
C THR A 125 -1.40 0.89 1.02
N PHE A 126 -1.87 -0.33 0.70
CA PHE A 126 -2.64 -0.57 -0.52
C PHE A 126 -4.06 0.00 -0.45
N PHE A 127 -4.71 0.00 0.73
CA PHE A 127 -5.96 0.76 0.88
C PHE A 127 -5.75 2.28 0.76
N ASP A 128 -4.60 2.81 1.20
CA ASP A 128 -4.27 4.23 1.03
C ASP A 128 -4.22 4.64 -0.45
N ILE A 129 -3.73 3.78 -1.36
CA ILE A 129 -3.65 4.12 -2.79
C ILE A 129 -5.03 4.23 -3.46
N LEU A 130 -6.09 3.68 -2.85
CA LEU A 130 -7.44 3.74 -3.43
C LEU A 130 -8.03 5.15 -3.43
N ASN A 131 -7.51 6.07 -2.61
CA ASN A 131 -7.97 7.47 -2.57
C ASN A 131 -7.72 8.21 -3.90
N GLN A 132 -6.83 7.71 -4.76
CA GLN A 132 -6.58 8.31 -6.07
C GLN A 132 -7.75 8.09 -7.06
N PHE A 133 -8.60 7.09 -6.81
CA PHE A 133 -9.76 6.76 -7.64
C PHE A 133 -11.04 7.47 -7.17
N GLY A 134 -10.93 8.44 -6.26
CA GLY A 134 -12.04 9.18 -5.66
C GLY A 134 -12.44 8.66 -4.28
N ASP A 135 -13.72 8.82 -3.94
CA ASP A 135 -14.23 8.44 -2.62
C ASP A 135 -14.15 6.92 -2.42
N ILE A 136 -13.62 6.53 -1.26
CA ILE A 136 -13.54 5.14 -0.81
C ILE A 136 -14.71 4.83 0.14
N SER A 137 -15.16 3.59 0.15
CA SER A 137 -16.28 3.17 1.00
C SER A 137 -15.90 3.20 2.49
N ASP A 138 -16.89 3.36 3.36
CA ASP A 138 -16.70 3.32 4.82
C ASP A 138 -16.03 2.01 5.27
N ASP A 139 -16.34 0.89 4.62
CA ASP A 139 -15.72 -0.41 4.89
C ASP A 139 -14.19 -0.40 4.66
N ILE A 140 -13.75 0.19 3.53
CA ILE A 140 -12.32 0.35 3.21
C ILE A 140 -11.65 1.30 4.21
N VAL A 141 -12.33 2.38 4.61
CA VAL A 141 -11.83 3.31 5.63
C VAL A 141 -11.61 2.59 6.97
N GLU A 142 -12.57 1.76 7.39
CA GLU A 142 -12.48 0.96 8.61
C GLU A 142 -11.35 -0.07 8.54
N LYS A 143 -11.24 -0.82 7.43
CA LYS A 143 -10.16 -1.80 7.22
C LYS A 143 -8.78 -1.16 7.23
N ARG A 144 -8.62 0.00 6.58
CA ARG A 144 -7.40 0.81 6.62
C ARG A 144 -7.02 1.19 8.05
N ARG A 145 -8.00 1.64 8.85
CA ARG A 145 -7.79 1.97 10.27
C ARG A 145 -7.40 0.73 11.07
N TYR A 146 -8.04 -0.40 10.82
CA TYR A 146 -7.74 -1.67 11.47
C TYR A 146 -6.32 -2.15 11.17
N CYS A 147 -5.88 -2.12 9.91
CA CYS A 147 -4.50 -2.43 9.52
C CYS A 147 -3.47 -1.64 10.33
N LYS A 148 -3.67 -0.33 10.46
CA LYS A 148 -2.77 0.55 11.23
C LYS A 148 -2.76 0.17 12.71
N TYR A 149 -3.94 -0.10 13.28
CA TYR A 149 -4.08 -0.53 14.67
C TYR A 149 -3.38 -1.87 14.94
N LYS A 150 -3.62 -2.89 14.11
CA LYS A 150 -3.03 -4.23 14.28
C LYS A 150 -1.54 -4.24 14.06
N ALA A 151 -1.04 -3.58 13.03
CA ALA A 151 0.41 -3.45 12.81
C ALA A 151 1.11 -2.86 14.05
N ALA A 152 0.55 -1.79 14.63
CA ALA A 152 1.13 -1.14 15.80
C ALA A 152 1.04 -2.00 17.07
N THR A 153 -0.10 -2.63 17.33
CA THR A 153 -0.34 -3.42 18.55
C THR A 153 0.43 -4.73 18.55
N ILE A 154 0.49 -5.43 17.42
CA ILE A 154 1.30 -6.66 17.27
C ILE A 154 2.78 -6.34 17.51
N LEU A 155 3.32 -5.28 16.88
CA LEU A 155 4.72 -4.88 17.09
C LEU A 155 5.00 -4.47 18.54
N LYS A 156 4.06 -3.78 19.18
CA LYS A 156 4.17 -3.39 20.60
C LYS A 156 4.24 -4.63 21.50
N ALA A 157 3.30 -5.56 21.38
CA ALA A 157 3.27 -6.78 22.17
C ALA A 157 4.57 -7.57 22.03
N ILE A 158 5.03 -7.78 20.79
CA ILE A 158 6.29 -8.50 20.53
C ILE A 158 7.50 -7.78 21.13
N LYS A 159 7.55 -6.44 21.06
CA LYS A 159 8.63 -5.64 21.67
C LYS A 159 8.65 -5.78 23.20
N GLU A 160 7.47 -5.94 23.82
CA GLU A 160 7.28 -6.11 25.25
C GLU A 160 7.41 -7.57 25.72
N GLY A 161 7.71 -8.50 24.80
CA GLY A 161 7.79 -9.94 25.11
C GLY A 161 6.43 -10.58 25.38
N GLN A 162 5.34 -9.92 24.99
CA GLN A 162 3.97 -10.39 25.15
C GLN A 162 3.47 -11.06 23.86
N THR A 163 2.49 -11.95 24.02
CA THR A 163 1.76 -12.53 22.87
C THR A 163 0.75 -11.51 22.36
N PRO A 164 0.71 -11.20 21.04
CA PRO A 164 -0.30 -10.30 20.49
C PRO A 164 -1.73 -10.82 20.74
N THR A 165 -2.66 -9.91 21.07
CA THR A 165 -4.07 -10.25 21.21
C THR A 165 -4.70 -10.51 19.84
N PRO A 166 -5.29 -11.70 19.61
CA PRO A 166 -5.96 -12.05 18.35
C PRO A 166 -7.22 -11.21 18.08
N GLY A 167 -7.51 -10.98 16.80
CA GLY A 167 -8.77 -10.40 16.33
C GLY A 167 -8.91 -8.90 16.56
N PRO A 168 -10.12 -8.35 16.35
CA PRO A 168 -10.40 -6.95 16.58
C PRO A 168 -10.49 -6.61 18.08
N PRO A 169 -10.13 -5.37 18.47
CA PRO A 169 -10.38 -4.92 19.84
C PRO A 169 -11.88 -4.81 20.11
N ASP A 170 -12.25 -4.93 21.38
CA ASP A 170 -13.63 -4.72 21.83
C ASP A 170 -14.17 -3.38 21.29
N GLY A 171 -15.23 -3.44 20.49
CA GLY A 171 -15.89 -2.26 19.88
C GLY A 171 -15.50 -1.93 18.43
N MET A 172 -14.55 -2.63 17.80
CA MET A 172 -14.40 -2.60 16.32
C MET A 172 -15.12 -3.79 15.72
N ASP A 173 -16.36 -3.58 15.25
CA ASP A 173 -17.14 -4.61 14.58
C ASP A 173 -16.75 -4.67 13.09
N MET A 174 -15.76 -5.50 12.73
CA MET A 174 -15.53 -5.80 11.32
C MET A 174 -16.51 -6.88 10.87
N LYS A 175 -17.38 -6.51 9.94
CA LYS A 175 -18.07 -7.49 9.10
C LYS A 175 -17.02 -8.18 8.22
N VAL A 176 -16.55 -9.33 8.69
CA VAL A 176 -15.70 -10.20 7.87
C VAL A 176 -16.60 -10.73 6.75
N VAL A 177 -16.28 -10.38 5.50
CA VAL A 177 -16.83 -11.07 4.35
C VAL A 177 -16.21 -12.46 4.36
N ARG A 178 -16.87 -13.40 5.05
CA ARG A 178 -16.63 -14.82 4.79
C ARG A 178 -16.99 -15.02 3.33
N ILE A 179 -15.97 -15.11 2.47
CA ILE A 179 -16.13 -15.72 1.15
C ILE A 179 -16.55 -17.16 1.45
N LEU A 180 -17.86 -17.38 1.47
CA LEU A 180 -18.43 -18.71 1.36
C LEU A 180 -18.07 -19.15 -0.06
N LEU A 181 -16.97 -19.89 -0.17
CA LEU A 181 -16.69 -20.69 -1.34
C LEU A 181 -17.88 -21.66 -1.50
N TYR A 182 -18.74 -21.38 -2.48
CA TYR A 182 -19.66 -22.34 -3.06
C TYR A 182 -19.02 -22.94 -4.30
#